data_AF-A0A9Q4T4X5-F1
#
_entry.id   AF-A0A9Q4T4X5-F1
#
_cell.length_a   1.000
_cell.length_b   1.000
_cell.length_c   1.000
_cell.angle_alpha   90.00
_cell.angle_beta   90.00
_cell.angle_gamma   90.00
#
_symmetry.space_group_name_H-M   'P 1'
#
loop_
_entity.id
_entity.type
_entity.pdbx_description
1 polymer ?
#
loop_
_entity_poly.entity_id
_entity_poly.type
_entity_poly.pdbx_seq_one_letter_code
_entity_poly.pdbx_strand_id
1 'polypeptide(L)'
;MTGTEDVLAFFRKALPTLADLRFREIPLELDDALQEYAEPDDLLAAINQYDQHFHVDMSAMNWDRYFPWEKPWFFRRWFTRKPVVQTAKPLTVRMFAQSAKAGRWLFD
;
A
#
# COMPACT_ATOMS: atom_id res chain seq x y z
N MET A 1 -1.99 -22.72 -3.51
CA MET A 1 -1.17 -22.16 -2.43
C MET A 1 -0.95 -20.71 -2.78
N THR A 2 -1.40 -19.76 -1.97
CA THR A 2 -1.25 -18.34 -2.28
C THR A 2 0.23 -17.95 -2.21
N GLY A 3 0.84 -17.69 -3.36
CA GLY A 3 2.22 -17.25 -3.49
C GLY A 3 2.39 -15.78 -3.11
N THR A 4 3.60 -15.39 -2.71
CA THR A 4 3.91 -13.98 -2.46
C THR A 4 3.83 -13.17 -3.76
N GLU A 5 4.19 -13.82 -4.87
CA GLU A 5 4.14 -13.32 -6.23
C GLU A 5 2.70 -13.08 -6.70
N ASP A 6 1.75 -13.93 -6.30
CA ASP A 6 0.33 -13.77 -6.64
C ASP A 6 -0.25 -12.51 -6.00
N VAL A 7 0.09 -12.26 -4.73
CA VAL A 7 -0.35 -11.05 -4.00
C VAL A 7 0.30 -9.80 -4.60
N LEU A 8 1.57 -9.87 -4.98
CA LEU A 8 2.25 -8.76 -5.67
C LEU A 8 1.60 -8.45 -7.02
N ALA A 9 1.33 -9.48 -7.83
CA ALA A 9 0.66 -9.32 -9.12
C ALA A 9 -0.75 -8.75 -8.95
N PHE A 10 -1.47 -9.17 -7.89
CA PHE A 10 -2.77 -8.62 -7.54
C PHE A 10 -2.70 -7.11 -7.29
N PHE A 11 -1.82 -6.65 -6.40
CA PHE A 11 -1.72 -5.22 -6.08
C PHE A 11 -1.23 -4.38 -7.26
N ARG A 12 -0.33 -4.90 -8.09
CA ARG A 12 0.09 -4.24 -9.35
C ARG A 12 -1.06 -4.04 -10.34
N LYS A 13 -2.06 -4.91 -10.31
CA LYS A 13 -3.24 -4.81 -11.17
C LYS A 13 -4.35 -3.96 -10.55
N ALA A 14 -4.51 -4.04 -9.22
CA ALA A 14 -5.57 -3.35 -8.49
C ALA A 14 -5.30 -1.86 -8.28
N LEU A 15 -4.02 -1.47 -8.15
CA LEU A 15 -3.63 -0.08 -7.93
C LEU A 15 -3.25 0.61 -9.25
N PRO A 16 -3.54 1.92 -9.40
CA PRO A 16 -3.05 2.69 -10.53
C PRO A 16 -1.51 2.68 -10.55
N THR A 17 -0.90 2.35 -11.69
CA THR A 17 0.55 2.44 -11.84
C THR A 17 0.98 3.91 -11.75
N LEU A 18 1.86 4.23 -10.80
CA LEU A 18 2.58 5.49 -10.83
C LEU A 18 3.49 5.51 -12.07
N ALA A 19 3.23 6.47 -12.95
CA ALA A 19 4.15 6.82 -14.03
C ALA A 19 5.12 7.89 -13.52
N ASP A 20 6.43 7.64 -13.64
CA ASP A 20 7.46 8.67 -13.45
C ASP A 20 7.25 9.83 -14.45
N LEU A 21 7.77 11.03 -14.16
CA LEU A 21 7.85 12.20 -15.07
C LEU A 21 8.37 11.87 -16.49
N ARG A 22 9.03 10.72 -16.69
CA ARG A 22 9.51 10.17 -17.96
C ARG A 22 8.63 9.06 -18.53
N PHE A 23 7.39 8.90 -18.03
CA PHE A 23 6.43 7.86 -18.43
C PHE A 23 6.97 6.42 -18.28
N ARG A 24 7.87 6.19 -17.32
CA ARG A 24 8.28 4.83 -16.95
C ARG A 24 7.41 4.34 -15.80
N GLU A 25 6.87 3.14 -15.94
CA GLU A 25 6.22 2.45 -14.83
C GLU A 25 7.29 2.13 -13.79
N ILE A 26 7.13 2.66 -12.57
CA ILE A 26 7.92 2.20 -11.43
C ILE A 26 7.18 0.98 -10.88
N PRO A 27 7.72 -0.24 -11.05
CA PRO A 27 7.02 -1.43 -10.63
C PRO A 27 6.99 -1.50 -9.10
N LEU A 28 5.79 -1.59 -8.54
CA LEU A 28 5.58 -1.84 -7.11
C LEU A 28 6.39 -3.07 -6.66
N GLU A 29 7.22 -2.94 -5.64
CA GLU A 29 7.96 -4.04 -5.01
C GLU A 29 7.30 -4.54 -3.72
N LEU A 30 7.85 -5.60 -3.11
CA LEU A 30 7.24 -6.25 -1.94
C LEU A 30 7.27 -5.39 -0.67
N ASP A 31 8.34 -4.61 -0.51
CA ASP A 31 8.62 -3.83 0.70
C ASP A 31 8.31 -2.34 0.53
N ASP A 32 7.78 -1.98 -0.64
CA ASP A 32 7.32 -0.64 -0.94
C ASP A 32 6.08 -0.28 -0.11
N ALA A 33 6.03 0.98 0.34
CA ALA A 33 4.84 1.52 0.99
C ALA A 33 3.76 1.78 -0.07
N LEU A 34 2.68 1.00 -0.03
CA LEU A 34 1.55 1.14 -0.94
C LEU A 34 0.92 2.53 -0.90
N GLN A 35 1.02 3.22 0.24
CA GLN A 35 0.56 4.59 0.40
C GLN A 35 1.27 5.58 -0.52
N GLU A 36 2.49 5.31 -0.98
CA GLU A 36 3.16 6.15 -1.99
C GLU A 36 2.49 6.01 -3.35
N TYR A 37 1.97 4.82 -3.68
CA TYR A 37 1.49 4.45 -5.01
C TYR A 37 0.04 4.84 -5.28
N ALA A 38 -0.77 4.97 -4.24
CA ALA A 38 -2.21 5.17 -4.37
C ALA A 38 -2.74 6.10 -3.28
N GLU A 39 -3.93 6.65 -3.53
CA GLU A 39 -4.65 7.44 -2.52
C GLU A 39 -5.36 6.52 -1.52
N PRO A 40 -5.74 7.03 -0.32
CA PRO A 40 -6.37 6.22 0.72
C PRO A 40 -7.61 5.45 0.23
N ASP A 41 -8.46 6.09 -0.57
CA ASP A 41 -9.70 5.49 -1.08
C ASP A 41 -9.43 4.35 -2.07
N ASP A 42 -8.44 4.52 -2.96
CA ASP A 42 -8.00 3.47 -3.88
C ASP A 42 -7.40 2.26 -3.13
N LEU A 43 -6.66 2.54 -2.05
CA LEU A 43 -6.11 1.48 -1.19
C LEU A 43 -7.20 0.73 -0.45
N LEU A 44 -8.20 1.42 0.10
CA LEU A 44 -9.35 0.76 0.72
C LEU A 44 -10.08 -0.13 -0.30
N ALA A 45 -10.30 0.35 -1.51
CA ALA A 45 -10.91 -0.43 -2.58
C ALA A 45 -10.09 -1.67 -2.96
N ALA A 46 -8.75 -1.53 -3.04
CA ALA A 46 -7.86 -2.66 -3.33
C ALA A 46 -7.81 -3.68 -2.18
N ILE A 47 -7.84 -3.22 -0.92
CA ILE A 47 -7.85 -4.07 0.27
C ILE A 47 -9.15 -4.87 0.36
N ASN A 48 -10.29 -4.24 0.10
CA ASN A 48 -11.58 -4.93 0.07
C ASN A 48 -11.59 -6.01 -1.03
N GLN A 49 -11.05 -5.73 -2.21
CA GLN A 49 -10.93 -6.76 -3.26
C GLN A 49 -9.95 -7.88 -2.86
N TYR A 50 -8.87 -7.54 -2.15
CA TYR A 50 -7.90 -8.50 -1.65
C TYR A 50 -8.54 -9.46 -0.63
N ASP A 51 -9.35 -8.95 0.30
CA ASP A 51 -10.00 -9.78 1.31
C ASP A 51 -10.91 -10.85 0.67
N GLN A 52 -11.66 -10.47 -0.36
CA GLN A 52 -12.57 -11.34 -1.08
C GLN A 52 -11.80 -12.35 -1.94
N HIS A 53 -10.73 -11.90 -2.59
CA HIS A 53 -9.96 -12.73 -3.51
C HIS A 53 -9.16 -13.81 -2.77
N PHE A 54 -8.50 -13.45 -1.67
CA PHE A 54 -7.63 -14.35 -0.91
C PHE A 54 -8.28 -14.94 0.34
N HIS A 55 -9.55 -14.59 0.63
CA HIS A 55 -10.31 -15.07 1.79
C HIS A 55 -9.59 -14.79 3.12
N VAL A 56 -9.15 -13.54 3.30
CA VAL A 56 -8.36 -13.11 4.45
C VAL A 56 -9.25 -12.32 5.41
N ASP A 57 -9.26 -12.72 6.67
CA ASP A 57 -9.93 -11.93 7.71
C ASP A 57 -9.14 -10.64 8.01
N MET A 58 -9.66 -9.52 7.51
CA MET A 58 -9.08 -8.19 7.69
C MET A 58 -9.70 -7.43 8.88
N SER A 59 -10.59 -8.05 9.67
CA SER A 59 -11.30 -7.38 10.77
C SER A 59 -10.39 -6.79 11.85
N ALA A 60 -9.20 -7.39 12.04
CA ALA A 60 -8.20 -6.92 12.98
C ALA A 60 -7.36 -5.73 12.46
N MET A 61 -7.46 -5.38 11.17
CA MET A 61 -6.69 -4.29 10.59
C MET A 61 -7.18 -2.94 11.11
N ASN A 62 -6.30 -2.20 11.77
CA ASN A 62 -6.57 -0.83 12.21
C ASN A 62 -6.03 0.17 11.19
N TRP A 63 -6.94 0.82 10.46
CA TRP A 63 -6.63 1.81 9.42
C TRP A 63 -5.81 3.00 9.92
N ASP A 64 -6.09 3.48 11.13
CA ASP A 64 -5.47 4.66 11.73
C ASP A 64 -3.97 4.46 12.05
N ARG A 65 -3.45 3.24 11.91
CA ARG A 65 -2.02 2.96 12.06
C ARG A 65 -1.22 3.20 10.78
N TYR A 66 -1.92 3.18 9.65
CA TYR A 66 -1.34 3.34 8.31
C TYR A 66 -1.63 4.72 7.71
N PHE A 67 -2.64 5.41 8.24
CA PHE A 67 -3.06 6.75 7.83
C PHE A 67 -3.25 7.69 9.03
N PRO A 68 -3.08 9.01 8.84
CA PRO A 68 -2.76 9.70 7.59
C PRO A 68 -1.33 9.44 7.10
N TRP A 69 -1.16 9.27 5.79
CA TRP A 69 0.15 9.17 5.14
C TRP A 69 0.49 10.52 4.53
N GLU A 70 1.51 11.19 5.07
CA GLU A 70 1.91 12.50 4.59
C GLU A 70 2.82 12.34 3.37
N LYS A 71 2.32 12.70 2.19
CA LYS A 71 3.15 12.82 0.98
C LYS A 71 3.79 14.21 0.92
N PRO A 72 5.06 14.33 0.49
CA PRO A 72 5.61 15.62 0.13
C PRO A 72 4.81 16.22 -1.02
N TRP A 73 4.01 17.24 -0.73
CA TRP A 73 3.40 18.09 -1.75
C TRP A 73 4.53 18.74 -2.55
N PHE A 74 4.76 18.28 -3.78
CA PHE A 74 5.89 18.74 -4.62
C PHE A 74 5.96 20.27 -4.76
N PHE A 75 4.82 20.98 -4.72
CA PHE A 75 4.74 22.43 -4.80
C PHE A 75 5.12 23.18 -3.50
N ARG A 76 5.20 22.50 -2.34
CA ARG A 76 5.57 23.13 -1.06
C ARG A 76 7.07 23.40 -0.90
N ARG A 77 7.92 22.85 -1.78
CA ARG A 77 9.38 22.98 -1.68
C ARG A 77 9.90 24.41 -1.82
N TRP A 78 9.11 25.33 -2.39
CA TRP A 78 9.46 26.76 -2.45
C TRP A 78 9.15 27.53 -1.15
N PHE A 79 8.25 27.06 -0.30
CA PHE A 79 7.80 27.80 0.89
C PHE A 79 8.16 27.14 2.23
N THR A 80 8.58 25.87 2.25
CA THR A 80 8.90 25.18 3.51
C THR A 80 10.05 24.18 3.34
N ARG A 81 11.11 24.35 4.14
CA ARG A 81 12.27 23.43 4.24
C ARG A 81 12.06 22.24 5.19
N LYS A 82 10.86 22.09 5.79
CA LYS A 82 10.60 21.03 6.75
C LYS A 82 10.45 19.69 5.99
N PRO A 83 11.23 18.65 6.33
CA PRO A 83 10.99 17.33 5.79
C PRO A 83 9.60 16.87 6.23
N VAL A 84 8.89 16.17 5.35
CA VAL A 84 7.67 15.48 5.74
C VAL A 84 8.08 14.35 6.69
N VAL A 85 7.59 14.40 7.92
CA VAL A 85 7.91 13.38 8.93
C VAL A 85 6.78 12.36 8.90
N GLN A 86 7.06 11.21 8.31
CA GLN A 86 6.08 10.15 8.23
C GLN A 86 5.96 9.43 9.58
N THR A 87 4.80 9.58 10.24
CA THR A 87 4.53 8.96 11.55
C THR A 87 3.75 7.66 11.46
N ALA A 88 2.99 7.45 10.37
CA ALA A 88 2.23 6.22 10.16
C ALA A 88 3.10 5.10 9.60
N LYS A 89 2.72 3.84 9.85
CA LYS A 89 3.48 2.66 9.41
C LYS A 89 3.31 2.43 7.91
N PRO A 90 4.37 2.01 7.19
CA PRO A 90 4.23 1.62 5.79
C PRO A 90 3.37 0.37 5.69
N LEU A 91 2.43 0.39 4.75
CA LEU A 91 1.60 -0.76 4.40
C LEU A 91 2.21 -1.41 3.17
N THR A 92 2.68 -2.65 3.27
CA THR A 92 3.48 -3.30 2.23
C THR A 92 2.82 -4.57 1.69
N VAL A 93 3.14 -4.94 0.44
CA VAL A 93 2.66 -6.20 -0.15
C VAL A 93 3.15 -7.40 0.65
N ARG A 94 4.34 -7.34 1.26
CA ARG A 94 4.86 -8.40 2.13
C ARG A 94 3.92 -8.68 3.31
N MET A 95 3.32 -7.65 3.91
CA MET A 95 2.36 -7.81 5.02
C MET A 95 1.09 -8.52 4.54
N PHE A 96 0.58 -8.16 3.37
CA PHE A 96 -0.54 -8.87 2.75
C PHE A 96 -0.17 -10.31 2.42
N ALA A 97 0.97 -10.57 1.80
CA ALA A 97 1.39 -11.93 1.46
C ALA A 97 1.50 -12.86 2.69
N GLN A 98 1.98 -12.35 3.82
CA GLN A 98 2.01 -13.11 5.08
C GLN A 98 0.60 -13.35 5.63
N SER A 99 -0.25 -12.33 5.59
CA SER A 99 -1.65 -12.41 6.05
C SER A 99 -2.48 -13.37 5.18
N ALA A 100 -2.26 -13.39 3.86
CA ALA A 100 -2.88 -14.32 2.93
C ALA A 100 -2.51 -15.77 3.23
N LYS A 101 -1.26 -16.03 3.60
CA LYS A 101 -0.81 -17.38 4.01
C LYS A 101 -1.43 -17.80 5.34
N ALA A 102 -1.69 -16.86 6.25
CA ALA A 102 -2.30 -17.14 7.54
C ALA A 102 -3.85 -17.13 7.54
N GLY A 103 -4.47 -16.60 6.48
CA GLY A 103 -5.93 -16.43 6.38
C GLY A 103 -6.49 -15.30 7.24
N ARG A 104 -5.64 -14.47 7.85
CA ARG A 104 -6.04 -13.31 8.67
C ARG A 104 -4.95 -12.24 8.70
N TRP A 105 -5.32 -11.01 9.00
CA TRP A 105 -4.37 -9.93 9.22
C TRP A 105 -3.48 -10.22 10.43
N LEU A 106 -2.16 -10.09 10.27
CA LEU A 106 -1.16 -10.44 11.29
C LEU A 106 -0.49 -9.23 11.96
N PHE A 107 -0.81 -8.02 11.50
CA PHE A 107 -0.02 -6.84 11.84
C PHE A 107 -0.81 -5.85 12.68
N ASP A 108 -0.06 -5.27 13.60
CA ASP A 108 -0.44 -4.21 14.51
C ASP A 108 0.48 -3.02 14.22
#